data_AF-A0A941ZMK2-F1
#
_entry.id   AF-A0A941ZMK2-F1
#
_cell.length_a   1.000
_cell.length_b   1.000
_cell.length_c   1.000
_cell.angle_alpha   90.00
_cell.angle_beta   90.00
_cell.angle_gamma   90.00
#
_symmetry.space_group_name_H-M   'P 1'
#
loop_
_entity.id
_entity.type
_entity.pdbx_description
1 polymer ?
#
loop_
_entity_poly.entity_id
_entity_poly.type
_entity_poly.pdbx_seq_one_letter_code
_entity_poly.pdbx_strand_id
1 'polypeptide(L)'
;MNFQMNKKIVALAAVAAVLAGCAGTQVSSEGTTEQPVWPKWDAVTFNNEKGTFPDLQSLSQVRTGMTKDQLYYLLGRPQYNDGWRPVEWNYLFHFHTPGQGTNDVTTWVQMLCLHLTEVVCLT
;
A
#
# COMPACT_ATOMS: atom_id res chain seq x y z
N MET A 1 16.99 -5.54 44.04
CA MET A 1 15.59 -5.09 43.95
C MET A 1 14.87 -6.08 43.04
N ASN A 2 14.11 -7.02 43.61
CA ASN A 2 13.50 -8.12 42.84
C ASN A 2 12.08 -7.73 42.44
N PHE A 3 11.86 -7.46 41.15
CA PHE A 3 10.54 -7.14 40.62
C PHE A 3 9.71 -8.43 40.52
N GLN A 4 8.89 -8.69 41.54
CA GLN A 4 7.95 -9.82 41.56
C GLN A 4 6.77 -9.49 40.65
N MET A 5 6.90 -9.81 39.36
CA MET A 5 5.89 -9.51 38.35
C MET A 5 4.71 -10.48 38.47
N ASN A 6 3.55 -9.97 38.88
CA ASN A 6 2.32 -10.75 39.02
C ASN A 6 1.92 -11.34 37.65
N LYS A 7 1.64 -12.65 37.57
CA LYS A 7 1.30 -13.36 36.32
C LYS A 7 0.14 -12.70 35.55
N LYS A 8 -0.77 -12.01 36.25
CA LYS A 8 -1.86 -11.21 35.65
C LYS A 8 -1.35 -9.96 34.92
N ILE A 9 -0.30 -9.31 35.43
CA ILE A 9 0.33 -8.14 34.82
C ILE A 9 1.10 -8.53 33.55
N VAL A 10 1.74 -9.70 33.55
CA VAL A 10 2.40 -10.27 32.36
C VAL A 10 1.40 -10.53 31.23
N ALA A 11 0.23 -11.09 31.56
CA ALA A 11 -0.83 -11.35 30.58
C ALA A 11 -1.41 -10.07 29.97
N LEU A 12 -1.59 -9.00 30.76
CA LEU A 12 -2.06 -7.70 30.27
C LEU A 12 -1.03 -6.97 29.40
N ALA A 13 0.25 -7.05 29.74
CA ALA A 13 1.32 -6.46 28.94
C ALA A 13 1.49 -7.18 27.58
N ALA A 14 1.28 -8.49 27.54
CA ALA A 14 1.33 -9.27 26.30
C ALA A 14 0.19 -8.89 25.32
N VAL A 15 -1.00 -8.55 25.82
CA VAL A 15 -2.13 -8.11 24.96
C VAL A 15 -1.90 -6.70 24.40
N ALA A 16 -1.30 -5.79 25.19
CA ALA A 16 -0.98 -4.45 24.72
C ALA A 16 0.13 -4.43 23.65
N ALA A 17 1.09 -5.35 23.72
CA ALA A 17 2.16 -5.47 22.72
C ALA A 17 1.68 -5.97 21.35
N VAL A 18 0.54 -6.67 21.30
CA VAL A 18 -0.06 -7.17 20.04
C VAL A 18 -0.78 -6.06 19.27
N LEU A 19 -1.09 -4.92 19.91
CA LEU A 19 -1.76 -3.78 19.28
C LEU A 19 -0.79 -2.77 18.63
N ALA A 20 0.53 -2.98 18.73
CA ALA A 20 1.52 -2.19 17.97
C ALA A 20 1.63 -2.64 16.50
N GLY A 21 0.56 -3.23 15.96
CA GLY A 21 0.45 -3.67 14.57
C GLY A 21 -0.13 -2.57 13.68
N CYS A 22 0.75 -1.96 12.88
CA CYS A 22 0.61 -1.56 11.48
C CYS A 22 1.47 -0.31 11.24
N ALA A 23 2.73 -0.52 10.85
CA ALA A 23 3.55 0.54 10.26
C ALA A 23 3.09 0.76 8.81
N GLY A 24 1.88 1.27 8.65
CA GLY A 24 1.28 1.67 7.37
C GLY A 24 1.01 3.17 7.35
N THR A 25 0.59 3.69 6.21
CA THR A 25 0.18 5.08 6.08
C THR A 25 -0.99 5.38 7.01
N GLN A 26 -0.95 6.51 7.72
CA GLN A 26 -2.12 7.01 8.45
C GLN A 26 -3.08 7.64 7.44
N VAL A 27 -4.18 6.94 7.17
CA VAL A 27 -5.23 7.41 6.26
C VAL A 27 -6.36 8.03 7.09
N SER A 28 -6.77 9.24 6.72
CA SER A 28 -7.87 9.97 7.34
C SER A 28 -9.21 9.25 7.15
N SER A 29 -10.23 9.68 7.89
CA SER A 29 -11.61 9.23 7.65
C SER A 29 -12.09 9.55 6.24
N GLU A 30 -11.45 10.48 5.53
CA GLU A 30 -11.81 10.88 4.17
C GLU A 30 -11.04 10.10 3.08
N GLY A 31 -10.19 9.13 3.47
CA GLY A 31 -9.38 8.38 2.50
C GLY A 31 -8.19 9.16 1.95
N THR A 32 -7.72 10.16 2.68
CA THR A 32 -6.56 10.98 2.29
C THR A 32 -5.42 10.77 3.27
N THR A 33 -4.19 11.05 2.84
CA THR A 33 -3.07 11.17 3.77
C THR A 33 -2.19 12.34 3.36
N GLU A 34 -1.64 13.03 4.34
CA GLU A 34 -0.62 14.07 4.13
C GLU A 34 0.80 13.49 4.29
N GLN A 35 0.92 12.27 4.83
CA GLN A 35 2.19 11.62 5.12
C GLN A 35 2.18 10.18 4.57
N PRO A 36 2.22 10.00 3.24
CA PRO A 36 2.26 8.69 2.62
C PRO A 36 3.52 7.92 3.03
N VAL A 37 3.35 6.70 3.53
CA VAL A 37 4.46 5.79 3.84
C VAL A 37 4.55 4.77 2.72
N TRP A 38 5.49 5.00 1.81
CA TRP A 38 5.68 4.14 0.65
C TRP A 38 6.34 2.81 1.04
N PRO A 39 5.76 1.66 0.63
CA PRO A 39 6.43 0.39 0.80
C PRO A 39 7.68 0.34 -0.08
N LYS A 40 8.65 -0.49 0.31
CA LYS A 40 9.83 -0.72 -0.52
C LYS A 40 9.42 -1.40 -1.83
N TRP A 41 10.15 -1.13 -2.91
CA TRP A 41 9.87 -1.71 -4.22
C TRP A 41 9.97 -3.24 -4.23
N ASP A 42 10.86 -3.81 -3.40
CA ASP A 42 11.11 -5.26 -3.28
C ASP A 42 10.10 -5.99 -2.37
N ALA A 43 9.22 -5.26 -1.70
CA ALA A 43 8.13 -5.84 -0.90
C ALA A 43 6.89 -6.21 -1.73
N VAL A 44 6.92 -5.96 -3.04
CA VAL A 44 5.83 -6.33 -3.95
C VAL A 44 5.70 -7.85 -3.98
N THR A 45 4.50 -8.36 -3.81
CA THR A 45 4.24 -9.82 -3.81
C THR A 45 3.77 -10.33 -5.18
N PHE A 46 3.45 -9.41 -6.07
CA PHE A 46 2.97 -9.69 -7.41
C PHE A 46 4.11 -10.03 -8.38
N ASN A 47 3.84 -10.93 -9.33
CA ASN A 47 4.76 -11.31 -10.42
C ASN A 47 6.19 -11.68 -9.98
N ASN A 48 6.32 -12.49 -8.91
CA ASN A 48 7.63 -12.86 -8.34
C ASN A 48 8.47 -11.64 -7.95
N GLU A 49 7.86 -10.68 -7.25
CA GLU A 49 8.53 -9.48 -6.73
C GLU A 49 8.95 -8.46 -7.81
N LYS A 50 8.32 -8.52 -9.00
CA LYS A 50 8.67 -7.71 -10.16
C LYS A 50 7.60 -6.72 -10.63
N GLY A 51 6.51 -6.54 -9.87
CA GLY A 51 5.47 -5.56 -10.23
C GLY A 51 4.89 -5.75 -11.64
N THR A 52 4.53 -4.65 -12.29
CA THR A 52 3.91 -4.67 -13.64
C THR A 52 4.35 -3.52 -14.52
N PHE A 53 4.35 -3.73 -15.84
CA PHE A 53 4.29 -2.64 -16.81
C PHE A 53 2.80 -2.29 -17.03
N PRO A 54 2.32 -1.12 -16.57
CA PRO A 54 0.92 -0.77 -16.72
C PRO A 54 0.57 -0.47 -18.18
N ASP A 55 -0.67 -0.75 -18.56
CA ASP A 55 -1.24 -0.16 -19.76
C ASP A 55 -1.46 1.33 -19.52
N LEU A 56 -0.78 2.18 -20.31
CA LEU A 56 -0.85 3.63 -20.18
C LEU A 56 -2.26 4.16 -20.44
N GLN A 57 -3.03 3.52 -21.31
CA GLN A 57 -4.40 3.92 -21.57
C GLN A 57 -5.27 3.72 -20.33
N SER A 58 -5.20 2.54 -19.71
CA SER A 58 -5.92 2.24 -18.47
C SER A 58 -5.46 3.11 -17.31
N LEU A 59 -4.15 3.31 -17.14
CA LEU A 59 -3.59 4.19 -16.12
C LEU A 59 -4.07 5.65 -16.31
N SER A 60 -4.13 6.12 -17.55
CA SER A 60 -4.59 7.48 -17.86
C SER A 60 -6.09 7.71 -17.59
N GLN A 61 -6.87 6.64 -17.39
CA GLN A 61 -8.29 6.73 -17.03
C GLN A 61 -8.49 6.86 -15.53
N VAL A 62 -7.52 6.47 -14.70
CA VAL A 62 -7.64 6.52 -13.24
C VAL A 62 -7.89 7.94 -12.76
N ARG A 63 -8.97 8.14 -12.00
CA ARG A 63 -9.36 9.43 -11.41
C ARG A 63 -9.76 9.25 -9.96
N THR A 64 -9.61 10.32 -9.18
CA THR A 64 -10.22 10.42 -7.85
C THR A 64 -11.74 10.23 -7.95
N GLY A 65 -12.34 9.55 -6.98
CA GLY A 65 -13.77 9.24 -6.96
C GLY A 65 -14.17 7.92 -7.63
N MET A 66 -13.22 7.20 -8.25
CA MET A 66 -13.51 5.88 -8.84
C MET A 66 -13.84 4.83 -7.77
N THR A 67 -14.60 3.81 -8.14
CA THR A 67 -14.86 2.68 -7.25
C THR A 67 -13.71 1.68 -7.24
N LYS A 68 -13.64 0.85 -6.19
CA LYS A 68 -12.69 -0.27 -6.11
C LYS A 68 -12.76 -1.19 -7.33
N ASP A 69 -13.97 -1.46 -7.82
CA ASP A 69 -14.20 -2.35 -8.96
C ASP A 69 -13.69 -1.74 -10.27
N GLN A 70 -13.84 -0.42 -10.45
CA GLN A 70 -13.27 0.29 -11.59
C GLN A 70 -11.75 0.24 -11.56
N LEU A 71 -11.13 0.41 -10.39
CA LEU A 71 -9.68 0.23 -10.27
C LEU A 71 -9.23 -1.20 -10.54
N TYR A 72 -9.96 -2.20 -10.05
CA TYR A 72 -9.66 -3.60 -10.35
C TYR A 72 -9.69 -3.86 -11.86
N TYR A 73 -10.62 -3.23 -12.58
CA TYR A 73 -10.70 -3.35 -14.03
C TYR A 73 -9.53 -2.66 -14.74
N LEU A 74 -9.10 -1.49 -14.27
CA LEU A 74 -8.05 -0.68 -14.93
C LEU A 74 -6.62 -1.12 -14.57
N LEU A 75 -6.36 -1.40 -13.29
CA LEU A 75 -5.03 -1.66 -12.74
C LEU A 75 -4.82 -3.11 -12.32
N GLY A 76 -5.89 -3.90 -12.26
CA GLY A 76 -5.85 -5.26 -11.75
C GLY A 76 -5.91 -5.31 -10.22
N ARG A 77 -5.47 -6.44 -9.67
CA ARG A 77 -5.46 -6.68 -8.22
C ARG A 77 -4.31 -5.94 -7.52
N PRO A 78 -4.43 -5.68 -6.20
CA PRO A 78 -3.34 -5.17 -5.39
C PRO A 78 -2.06 -5.99 -5.53
N GLN A 79 -0.93 -5.29 -5.57
CA GLN A 79 0.38 -5.92 -5.77
C GLN A 79 1.16 -6.15 -4.48
N TYR A 80 0.82 -5.40 -3.43
CA TYR A 80 1.41 -5.51 -2.10
C TYR A 80 0.50 -6.29 -1.14
N ASN A 81 1.10 -6.84 -0.09
CA ASN A 81 0.37 -7.48 0.98
C ASN A 81 0.03 -6.45 2.07
N ASP A 82 -1.05 -5.71 1.84
CA ASP A 82 -1.54 -4.65 2.73
C ASP A 82 -2.54 -5.18 3.79
N GLY A 83 -2.57 -6.51 4.01
CA GLY A 83 -3.38 -7.16 5.04
C GLY A 83 -4.86 -7.36 4.69
N TRP A 84 -5.70 -7.53 5.72
CA TRP A 84 -7.12 -7.81 5.56
C TRP A 84 -7.94 -6.52 5.48
N ARG A 85 -8.67 -6.34 4.38
CA ARG A 85 -9.44 -5.13 4.03
C ARG A 85 -8.60 -3.84 3.97
N PRO A 86 -7.62 -3.79 3.05
CA PRO A 86 -6.76 -2.62 2.92
C PRO A 86 -7.56 -1.35 2.61
N VAL A 87 -7.20 -0.29 3.34
CA VAL A 87 -7.64 1.10 3.12
C VAL A 87 -6.75 1.82 2.10
N GLU A 88 -5.58 1.28 1.81
CA GLU A 88 -4.63 1.76 0.81
C GLU A 88 -4.22 0.59 -0.08
N TRP A 89 -4.07 0.83 -1.38
CA TRP A 89 -3.42 -0.09 -2.29
C TRP A 89 -2.20 0.55 -2.89
N ASN A 90 -1.08 -0.15 -2.77
CA ASN A 90 0.17 0.21 -3.43
C ASN A 90 0.32 -0.58 -4.74
N TYR A 91 0.84 0.08 -5.77
CA TYR A 91 1.14 -0.53 -7.07
C TYR A 91 2.57 -0.20 -7.47
N LEU A 92 3.30 -1.20 -7.96
CA LEU A 92 4.65 -1.03 -8.49
C LEU A 92 4.59 -1.03 -10.02
N PHE A 93 4.84 0.13 -10.61
CA PHE A 93 4.84 0.31 -12.06
C PHE A 93 6.24 0.46 -12.63
N HIS A 94 6.47 -0.23 -13.74
CA HIS A 94 7.66 -0.09 -14.55
C HIS A 94 7.32 0.64 -15.84
N PHE A 95 8.16 1.60 -16.22
CA PHE A 95 8.02 2.36 -17.46
C PHE A 95 9.30 2.25 -18.27
N HIS A 96 9.16 2.04 -19.57
CA HIS A 96 10.28 2.11 -20.50
C HIS A 96 10.71 3.56 -20.66
N THR A 97 11.92 3.86 -20.22
CA THR A 97 12.51 5.20 -20.21
C THR A 97 13.92 5.09 -20.80
N PRO A 98 14.07 5.17 -22.14
CA PRO A 98 15.37 5.09 -22.79
C PRO A 98 16.38 6.08 -22.20
N GLY A 99 17.54 5.58 -21.78
CA GLY A 99 18.61 6.37 -21.18
C GLY A 99 18.39 6.76 -19.72
N GLN A 100 17.35 6.25 -19.06
CA GLN A 100 17.03 6.53 -17.65
C GLN A 100 16.66 5.23 -16.91
N GLY A 101 17.01 5.16 -15.62
CA GLY A 101 16.75 3.98 -14.80
C GLY A 101 17.68 2.80 -15.10
N THR A 102 17.31 1.60 -14.63
CA THR A 102 18.10 0.38 -14.82
C THR A 102 17.62 -0.35 -16.06
N ASN A 103 18.53 -0.64 -17.00
CA ASN A 103 18.19 -1.27 -18.29
C ASN A 103 17.09 -0.52 -19.06
N ASP A 104 17.15 0.81 -19.10
CA ASP A 104 16.15 1.67 -19.75
C ASP A 104 14.73 1.53 -19.16
N VAL A 105 14.65 1.14 -17.89
CA VAL A 105 13.38 1.02 -17.14
C VAL A 105 13.46 1.81 -15.85
N THR A 106 12.46 2.68 -15.63
CA THR A 106 12.26 3.37 -14.35
C THR A 106 11.11 2.72 -13.60
N THR A 107 11.30 2.54 -12.29
CA THR A 107 10.34 1.94 -11.37
C THR A 107 9.74 3.01 -10.47
N TRP A 108 8.41 3.03 -10.35
CA TRP A 108 7.67 3.99 -9.53
C TRP A 108 6.60 3.25 -8.72
N VAL A 109 6.40 3.69 -7.48
CA VAL A 109 5.30 3.20 -6.63
C VAL A 109 4.18 4.23 -6.70
N GLN A 110 2.95 3.78 -6.97
CA GLN A 110 1.74 4.60 -6.96
C GLN A 110 0.82 4.10 -5.85
N MET A 111 0.32 5.02 -5.03
CA MET A 111 -0.57 4.70 -3.91
C MET A 111 -1.97 5.20 -4.26
N LEU A 112 -2.94 4.34 -3.98
CA LEU A 112 -4.35 4.62 -4.14
C LEU A 112 -5.03 4.37 -2.80
N CYS A 113 -5.48 5.44 -2.16
CA CYS A 113 -6.26 5.37 -0.94
C CYS A 113 -7.73 5.09 -1.28
N LEU A 114 -8.40 4.28 -0.47
CA LEU A 114 -9.73 3.76 -0.74
C LEU A 114 -10.66 4.05 0.44
N HIS A 115 -11.59 4.98 0.26
CA HIS A 115 -12.59 5.29 1.27
C HIS A 115 -13.99 4.89 0.83
N LEU A 116 -14.55 3.88 1.50
CA LEU A 116 -15.94 3.35 1.48
C LEU A 116 -16.63 3.10 0.12
N THR A 117 -16.39 3.87 -0.92
CA THR A 117 -16.78 3.67 -2.32
C THR A 117 -15.90 4.43 -3.33
N GLU A 118 -14.95 5.27 -2.88
CA GLU A 118 -14.22 6.22 -3.73
C GLU A 118 -12.69 6.14 -3.51
N VAL A 119 -11.95 6.39 -4.59
CA VAL A 119 -10.49 6.32 -4.65
C VAL A 119 -9.90 7.72 -4.56
N VAL A 120 -8.83 7.90 -3.80
CA VAL A 120 -7.97 9.09 -3.86
C VAL A 120 -6.57 8.67 -4.30
N CYS A 121 -6.09 9.25 -5.40
CA CYS A 121 -4.75 8.98 -5.92
C CYS A 121 -3.75 9.98 -5.37
N LEU A 122 -2.64 9.49 -4.81
CA LEU A 122 -1.52 10.31 -4.37
C LEU A 122 -0.29 9.90 -5.19
N THR A 123 0.26 10.85 -5.95
CA THR A 123 1.48 10.69 -6.75
C THR A 123 2.71 11.04 -5.93
#